data_AF-A0A8J3HMB9-F1
#
_entry.id   AF-A0A8J3HMB9-F1
#
_cell.length_a   1.000
_cell.length_b   1.000
_cell.length_c   1.000
_cell.angle_alpha   90.00
_cell.angle_beta   90.00
_cell.angle_gamma   90.00
#
_symmetry.space_group_name_H-M   'P 1'
#
loop_
_entity.id
_entity.type
_entity.pdbx_description
1 polymer ?
#
loop_
_entity_poly.entity_id
_entity_poly.type
_entity_poly.pdbx_seq_one_letter_code
_entity_poly.pdbx_strand_id
1 'polypeptide(L)'
;MDPHPADRPSPSGEAQAAPPLPDDSVLQAQNSVMVQRKSWRDRAVKVGGGSVAVGGGALKLLGKAALLGKVGLFTLLKFKTLLSMLVSVAAYALFWGWRFAVGFVLLIFVHEVGHVFVLRLQGVKASAPMFLPFFGAWITIEGEQRSVAQEAVSALAGPIAGLLGAAAVFGVGESVDSDLLRALAFTGFLMNLFNLLPALPLDGGRVAGALHPAIWLGGMATAVGLLIWHPSPVFFFVLVYGGIETWRRWRGRKSGQAAQYLSVAPSVRWQIAGAYVLTVAVCLIGMDAAYVPRTF
;
A
#
# COMPACT_ATOMS: atom_id res chain seq x y z
N MET A 1 65.86 -39.99 -25.35
CA MET A 1 65.67 -39.03 -24.25
C MET A 1 64.80 -37.92 -24.79
N ASP A 2 63.49 -38.03 -24.59
CA ASP A 2 62.50 -37.03 -24.99
C ASP A 2 62.54 -35.83 -24.05
N PRO A 3 62.51 -34.58 -24.53
CA PRO A 3 62.20 -33.43 -23.70
C PRO A 3 60.69 -33.15 -23.68
N HIS A 4 60.17 -33.10 -22.46
CA HIS A 4 58.84 -32.71 -22.02
C HIS A 4 58.34 -31.39 -22.66
N PRO A 5 57.12 -31.30 -23.21
CA PRO A 5 56.56 -30.03 -23.66
C PRO A 5 55.96 -29.26 -22.47
N ALA A 6 56.38 -28.00 -22.33
CA ALA A 6 55.88 -27.04 -21.35
C ALA A 6 54.48 -26.50 -21.75
N ASP A 7 53.66 -26.31 -20.73
CA ASP A 7 52.29 -25.79 -20.77
C ASP A 7 52.13 -24.50 -21.58
N ARG A 8 51.16 -24.49 -22.50
CA ARG A 8 50.57 -23.27 -23.06
C ARG A 8 49.31 -22.94 -22.27
N PRO A 9 49.09 -21.70 -21.82
CA PRO A 9 47.83 -21.32 -21.19
C PRO A 9 46.70 -21.30 -22.23
N SER A 10 45.60 -21.96 -21.90
CA SER A 10 44.36 -21.99 -22.67
C SER A 10 43.60 -20.65 -22.58
N PRO A 11 43.04 -20.12 -23.67
CA PRO A 11 42.20 -18.94 -23.62
C PRO A 11 40.77 -19.34 -23.24
N SER A 12 40.47 -19.49 -21.94
CA SER A 12 39.09 -19.58 -21.46
C SER A 12 38.49 -18.19 -21.26
N GLY A 13 38.25 -17.49 -22.37
CA GLY A 13 37.31 -16.38 -22.43
C GLY A 13 35.93 -16.93 -22.73
N GLU A 14 35.22 -17.45 -21.72
CA GLU A 14 33.80 -17.74 -21.84
C GLU A 14 33.06 -16.42 -22.13
N ALA A 15 32.70 -16.21 -23.39
CA ALA A 15 31.71 -15.22 -23.77
C ALA A 15 30.41 -15.56 -23.03
N GLN A 16 30.07 -14.76 -22.01
CA GLN A 16 28.80 -14.87 -21.29
C GLN A 16 27.66 -14.80 -22.31
N ALA A 17 27.01 -15.94 -22.55
CA ALA A 17 25.85 -16.04 -23.40
C ALA A 17 24.78 -15.05 -22.90
N ALA A 18 24.16 -14.34 -23.83
CA ALA A 18 23.07 -13.42 -23.53
C ALA A 18 21.99 -14.14 -22.70
N PRO A 19 21.37 -13.45 -21.70
CA PRO A 19 20.35 -14.07 -20.87
C PRO A 19 19.21 -14.64 -21.73
N PRO A 20 18.62 -15.79 -21.34
CA PRO A 20 17.57 -16.43 -22.11
C PRO A 20 16.43 -15.45 -22.35
N LEU A 21 15.92 -15.41 -23.58
CA LEU A 21 14.73 -14.63 -23.92
C LEU A 21 13.58 -15.05 -22.99
N PRO A 22 12.69 -14.12 -22.59
CA PRO A 22 11.60 -14.43 -21.68
C PRO A 22 10.75 -15.59 -22.20
N ASP A 23 10.46 -16.53 -21.32
CA ASP A 23 9.55 -17.65 -21.59
C ASP A 23 8.19 -17.11 -22.06
N ASP A 24 7.64 -17.69 -23.13
CA ASP A 24 6.39 -17.25 -23.77
C ASP A 24 5.22 -17.25 -22.76
N SER A 25 5.33 -18.05 -21.70
CA SER A 25 4.40 -18.09 -20.57
C SER A 25 4.34 -16.77 -19.79
N VAL A 26 5.48 -16.10 -19.60
CA VAL A 26 5.60 -14.81 -18.88
C VAL A 26 5.09 -13.67 -19.76
N LEU A 27 5.40 -13.70 -21.05
CA LEU A 27 4.86 -12.75 -22.02
C LEU A 27 3.34 -12.92 -22.15
N GLN A 28 2.82 -14.15 -22.10
CA GLN A 28 1.39 -14.42 -22.06
C GLN A 28 0.73 -13.98 -20.74
N ALA A 29 1.39 -14.12 -19.59
CA ALA A 29 0.87 -13.62 -18.31
C ALA A 29 0.82 -12.08 -18.26
N GLN A 30 1.80 -11.39 -18.84
CA GLN A 30 1.79 -9.93 -18.97
C GLN A 30 0.78 -9.46 -20.02
N ASN A 31 0.68 -10.17 -21.14
CA ASN A 31 -0.29 -9.89 -22.19
C ASN A 31 -1.72 -10.24 -21.75
N SER A 32 -1.94 -11.20 -20.86
CA SER A 32 -3.28 -11.56 -20.37
C SER A 32 -3.89 -10.45 -19.50
N VAL A 33 -3.07 -9.64 -18.82
CA VAL A 33 -3.49 -8.39 -18.16
C VAL A 33 -3.97 -7.35 -19.19
N MET A 34 -3.33 -7.29 -20.37
CA MET A 34 -3.73 -6.41 -21.48
C MET A 34 -4.90 -6.94 -22.33
N VAL A 35 -5.01 -8.26 -22.49
CA VAL A 35 -6.12 -8.93 -23.20
C VAL A 35 -7.37 -8.97 -22.32
N GLN A 36 -7.24 -9.10 -20.99
CA GLN A 36 -8.35 -8.87 -20.06
C GLN A 36 -8.92 -7.46 -20.20
N ARG A 37 -8.10 -6.46 -20.55
CA ARG A 37 -8.58 -5.08 -20.81
C ARG A 37 -9.61 -5.00 -21.95
N LYS A 38 -9.58 -5.91 -22.92
CA LYS A 38 -10.64 -6.08 -23.94
C LYS A 38 -11.88 -6.76 -23.36
N SER A 39 -11.72 -7.87 -22.63
CA SER A 39 -12.83 -8.59 -21.98
C SER A 39 -13.62 -7.74 -20.98
N TRP A 40 -12.96 -6.87 -20.21
CA TRP A 40 -13.61 -5.91 -19.31
C TRP A 40 -14.35 -4.80 -20.06
N ARG A 41 -13.85 -4.34 -21.21
CA ARG A 41 -14.55 -3.38 -22.08
C ARG A 41 -15.76 -4.04 -22.75
N ASP A 42 -15.63 -5.26 -23.25
CA ASP A 42 -16.71 -5.96 -23.94
C ASP A 42 -17.81 -6.42 -22.97
N ARG A 43 -17.47 -6.83 -21.73
CA ARG A 43 -18.44 -7.08 -20.66
C ARG A 43 -19.10 -5.79 -20.14
N ALA A 44 -18.38 -4.66 -20.13
CA ALA A 44 -18.96 -3.36 -19.78
C ALA A 44 -19.86 -2.77 -20.89
N VAL A 45 -19.55 -3.05 -22.16
CA VAL A 45 -20.36 -2.64 -23.32
C VAL A 45 -21.63 -3.49 -23.44
N LYS A 46 -21.59 -4.78 -23.08
CA LYS A 46 -22.80 -5.65 -23.10
C LYS A 46 -23.82 -5.34 -22.01
N VAL A 47 -23.41 -4.71 -20.92
CA VAL A 47 -24.31 -4.23 -19.83
C VAL A 47 -24.66 -2.74 -20.02
N GLY A 48 -23.95 -2.03 -20.88
CA GLY A 48 -24.11 -0.59 -21.11
C GLY A 48 -24.32 -0.27 -22.59
N GLY A 49 -25.38 -0.83 -23.19
CA GLY A 49 -25.90 -0.32 -24.45
C GLY A 49 -26.74 0.93 -24.18
N GLY A 50 -26.17 2.12 -24.44
CA GLY A 50 -26.95 3.35 -24.57
C GLY A 50 -26.38 4.58 -23.86
N SER A 51 -25.71 5.43 -24.64
CA SER A 51 -25.60 6.88 -24.49
C SER A 51 -24.65 7.46 -23.42
N VAL A 52 -23.55 8.01 -23.94
CA VAL A 52 -22.59 8.88 -23.26
C VAL A 52 -23.13 10.32 -23.26
N ALA A 53 -23.26 10.94 -22.08
CA ALA A 53 -22.95 12.37 -21.89
C ALA A 53 -22.95 12.70 -20.38
N VAL A 54 -21.77 13.03 -19.86
CA VAL A 54 -21.49 13.75 -18.59
C VAL A 54 -21.90 13.08 -17.24
N GLY A 55 -22.90 12.19 -17.18
CA GLY A 55 -23.30 11.49 -15.94
C GLY A 55 -22.53 10.21 -15.60
N GLY A 56 -21.87 9.59 -16.58
CA GLY A 56 -21.30 8.24 -16.45
C GLY A 56 -20.05 8.12 -15.55
N GLY A 57 -19.29 9.20 -15.38
CA GLY A 57 -18.13 9.23 -14.50
C GLY A 57 -18.52 9.21 -13.02
N ALA A 58 -19.44 10.10 -12.64
CA ALA A 58 -20.03 10.16 -11.31
C ALA A 58 -20.74 8.85 -10.96
N LEU A 59 -21.52 8.28 -11.88
CA LEU A 59 -22.22 7.01 -11.66
C LEU A 59 -21.25 5.83 -11.44
N LYS A 60 -20.11 5.81 -12.15
CA LYS A 60 -19.05 4.80 -11.94
C LYS A 60 -18.34 4.98 -10.60
N LEU A 61 -18.10 6.22 -10.18
CA LEU A 61 -17.51 6.51 -8.86
C LEU A 61 -18.47 6.14 -7.73
N LEU A 62 -19.75 6.48 -7.86
CA LEU A 62 -20.81 6.10 -6.93
C LEU A 62 -20.95 4.58 -6.84
N GLY A 63 -20.93 3.86 -7.97
CA GLY A 63 -20.96 2.40 -7.98
C GLY A 63 -19.77 1.78 -7.26
N LYS A 64 -18.56 2.35 -7.43
CA LYS A 64 -17.35 1.91 -6.71
C LYS A 64 -17.42 2.23 -5.21
N ALA A 65 -17.90 3.41 -4.84
CA ALA A 65 -18.07 3.80 -3.44
C ALA A 65 -19.12 2.92 -2.73
N ALA A 66 -20.23 2.60 -3.41
CA ALA A 66 -21.24 1.67 -2.90
C ALA A 66 -20.68 0.25 -2.72
N LEU A 67 -19.82 -0.21 -3.65
CA LEU A 67 -19.16 -1.50 -3.51
C LEU A 67 -18.15 -1.50 -2.34
N LEU A 68 -17.37 -0.42 -2.19
CA LEU A 68 -16.48 -0.22 -1.05
C LEU A 68 -17.25 -0.26 0.28
N GLY A 69 -18.39 0.44 0.35
CA GLY A 69 -19.29 0.44 1.50
C GLY A 69 -19.84 -0.95 1.81
N LYS A 70 -20.25 -1.71 0.80
CA LYS A 70 -20.68 -3.12 0.97
C LYS A 70 -19.56 -4.02 1.50
N VAL A 71 -18.34 -3.86 0.96
CA VAL A 71 -17.15 -4.60 1.43
C VAL A 71 -16.83 -4.23 2.86
N GLY A 72 -16.85 -2.94 3.21
CA GLY A 72 -16.67 -2.46 4.57
C GLY A 72 -17.70 -3.06 5.52
N LEU A 73 -18.99 -2.94 5.19
CA LEU A 73 -20.07 -3.48 6.03
C LEU A 73 -19.93 -4.98 6.25
N PHE A 74 -19.72 -5.77 5.18
CA PHE A 74 -19.51 -7.22 5.30
C PHE A 74 -18.29 -7.58 6.16
N THR A 75 -17.26 -6.74 6.12
CA THR A 75 -16.03 -6.93 6.90
C THR A 75 -16.26 -6.60 8.37
N LEU A 76 -16.96 -5.51 8.67
CA LEU A 76 -17.35 -5.09 10.02
C LEU A 76 -18.21 -6.15 10.72
N LEU A 77 -19.11 -6.79 9.98
CA LEU A 77 -20.02 -7.81 10.51
C LEU A 77 -19.31 -9.12 10.89
N LYS A 78 -18.02 -9.28 10.63
CA LYS A 78 -17.27 -10.45 11.11
C LYS A 78 -16.94 -10.31 12.59
N PHE A 79 -17.40 -11.27 13.37
CA PHE A 79 -17.22 -11.31 14.83
C PHE A 79 -15.77 -11.06 15.29
N LYS A 80 -14.79 -11.73 14.66
CA LYS A 80 -13.36 -11.57 15.01
C LYS A 80 -12.85 -10.14 14.80
N THR A 81 -13.25 -9.51 13.69
CA THR A 81 -12.88 -8.12 13.39
C THR A 81 -13.49 -7.18 14.42
N LEU A 82 -14.79 -7.31 14.68
CA LEU A 82 -15.49 -6.49 15.66
C LEU A 82 -14.89 -6.63 17.07
N LEU A 83 -14.60 -7.86 17.51
CA LEU A 83 -13.95 -8.09 18.80
C LEU A 83 -12.56 -7.45 18.87
N SER A 84 -11.75 -7.59 17.83
CA SER A 84 -10.41 -6.97 17.79
C SER A 84 -10.46 -5.45 17.77
N MET A 85 -11.48 -4.86 17.12
CA MET A 85 -11.73 -3.42 17.14
C MET A 85 -12.10 -2.95 18.54
N LEU A 86 -12.98 -3.67 19.26
CA LEU A 86 -13.34 -3.33 20.64
C LEU A 86 -12.14 -3.37 21.59
N VAL A 87 -11.29 -4.39 21.46
CA VAL A 87 -10.03 -4.46 22.23
C VAL A 87 -9.12 -3.27 21.92
N SER A 88 -9.02 -2.89 20.64
CA SER A 88 -8.22 -1.73 20.22
C SER A 88 -8.80 -0.42 20.75
N VAL A 89 -10.13 -0.25 20.71
CA VAL A 89 -10.82 0.91 21.31
C VAL A 89 -10.52 0.96 22.81
N ALA A 90 -10.63 -0.15 23.53
CA ALA A 90 -10.34 -0.19 24.96
C ALA A 90 -8.88 0.21 25.24
N ALA A 91 -7.91 -0.32 24.48
CA ALA A 91 -6.50 0.02 24.64
C ALA A 91 -6.24 1.52 24.39
N TYR A 92 -6.73 2.08 23.28
CA TYR A 92 -6.54 3.50 22.98
C TYR A 92 -7.32 4.44 23.92
N ALA A 93 -8.45 3.98 24.45
CA ALA A 93 -9.26 4.75 25.39
C ALA A 93 -8.50 5.05 26.70
N LEU A 94 -7.56 4.18 27.10
CA LEU A 94 -6.70 4.39 28.26
C LEU A 94 -5.76 5.60 28.11
N PHE A 95 -5.43 6.00 26.88
CA PHE A 95 -4.49 7.10 26.61
C PHE A 95 -5.19 8.39 26.19
N TRP A 96 -6.24 8.28 25.36
CA TRP A 96 -6.87 9.44 24.70
C TRP A 96 -8.37 9.57 24.96
N GLY A 97 -8.93 8.72 25.81
CA GLY A 97 -10.37 8.68 26.09
C GLY A 97 -11.16 7.94 25.01
N TRP A 98 -12.33 7.43 25.41
CA TRP A 98 -13.11 6.51 24.58
C TRP A 98 -13.64 7.14 23.29
N ARG A 99 -14.02 8.43 23.31
CA ARG A 99 -14.57 9.12 22.12
C ARG A 99 -13.54 9.21 21.00
N PHE A 100 -12.31 9.60 21.35
CA PHE A 100 -11.20 9.66 20.42
C PHE A 100 -10.82 8.25 19.96
N ALA A 101 -10.71 7.29 20.89
CA ALA A 101 -10.36 5.90 20.57
C ALA A 101 -11.32 5.27 19.53
N VAL A 102 -12.64 5.47 19.70
CA VAL A 102 -13.64 5.00 18.73
C VAL A 102 -13.42 5.63 17.37
N GLY A 103 -13.31 6.96 17.29
CA GLY A 103 -13.07 7.66 16.02
C GLY A 103 -11.78 7.22 15.34
N PHE A 104 -10.71 7.04 16.11
CA PHE A 104 -9.41 6.63 15.58
C PHE A 104 -9.43 5.21 15.03
N VAL A 105 -10.03 4.25 15.77
CA VAL A 105 -10.18 2.86 15.28
C VAL A 105 -11.05 2.80 14.03
N LEU A 106 -12.09 3.63 13.93
CA LEU A 106 -12.89 3.74 12.70
C LEU A 106 -12.08 4.27 11.52
N LEU A 107 -11.19 5.25 11.73
CA LEU A 107 -10.30 5.74 10.69
C LEU A 107 -9.30 4.67 10.22
N ILE A 108 -8.72 3.90 11.15
CA ILE A 108 -7.89 2.73 10.81
C ILE A 108 -8.73 1.73 10.00
N PHE A 109 -9.97 1.47 10.41
CA PHE A 109 -10.84 0.55 9.68
C PHE A 109 -11.13 1.01 8.24
N VAL A 110 -11.41 2.29 8.03
CA VAL A 110 -11.59 2.84 6.67
C VAL A 110 -10.34 2.64 5.82
N HIS A 111 -9.16 2.88 6.39
CA HIS A 111 -7.88 2.62 5.73
C HIS A 111 -7.74 1.14 5.34
N GLU A 112 -7.95 0.21 6.26
CA GLU A 112 -7.81 -1.23 6.01
C GLU A 112 -8.80 -1.77 4.99
N VAL A 113 -10.03 -1.27 5.01
CA VAL A 113 -11.05 -1.62 4.00
C VAL A 113 -10.61 -1.17 2.60
N GLY A 114 -9.86 -0.06 2.48
CA GLY A 114 -9.25 0.37 1.23
C GLY A 114 -8.35 -0.71 0.62
N HIS A 115 -7.46 -1.30 1.42
CA HIS A 115 -6.62 -2.42 0.97
C HIS A 115 -7.46 -3.62 0.55
N VAL A 116 -8.36 -4.08 1.43
CA VAL A 116 -9.20 -5.27 1.18
C VAL A 116 -10.02 -5.11 -0.10
N PHE A 117 -10.55 -3.92 -0.33
CA PHE A 117 -11.34 -3.62 -1.52
C PHE A 117 -10.54 -3.80 -2.81
N VAL A 118 -9.35 -3.20 -2.90
CA VAL A 118 -8.53 -3.30 -4.10
C VAL A 118 -7.97 -4.72 -4.27
N LEU A 119 -7.62 -5.41 -3.18
CA LEU A 119 -7.23 -6.82 -3.24
C LEU A 119 -8.35 -7.69 -3.85
N ARG A 120 -9.60 -7.50 -3.40
CA ARG A 120 -10.74 -8.24 -3.96
C ARG A 120 -11.00 -7.87 -5.43
N LEU A 121 -10.82 -6.62 -5.82
CA LEU A 121 -10.91 -6.20 -7.24
C LEU A 121 -9.82 -6.85 -8.11
N GLN A 122 -8.65 -7.10 -7.55
CA GLN A 122 -7.57 -7.84 -8.20
C GLN A 122 -7.81 -9.37 -8.21
N GLY A 123 -8.94 -9.85 -7.70
CA GLY A 123 -9.25 -11.27 -7.59
C GLY A 123 -8.52 -11.99 -6.45
N VAL A 124 -7.83 -11.25 -5.58
CA VAL A 124 -7.07 -11.78 -4.45
C VAL A 124 -8.01 -12.03 -3.28
N LYS A 125 -7.98 -13.24 -2.72
CA LYS A 125 -8.74 -13.59 -1.52
C LYS A 125 -8.04 -13.01 -0.30
N ALA A 126 -8.56 -11.89 0.18
CA ALA A 126 -8.13 -11.25 1.42
C ALA A 126 -9.11 -11.57 2.56
N SER A 127 -8.58 -11.94 3.72
CA SER A 127 -9.39 -12.09 4.93
C SER A 127 -9.87 -10.73 5.46
N ALA A 128 -10.67 -10.77 6.53
CA ALA A 128 -11.06 -9.54 7.20
C ALA A 128 -9.90 -9.07 8.10
N PRO A 129 -9.67 -7.76 8.24
CA PRO A 129 -8.62 -7.22 9.06
C PRO A 129 -8.84 -7.60 10.52
N MET A 130 -7.76 -7.94 11.19
CA MET A 130 -7.68 -8.15 12.63
C MET A 130 -6.86 -7.02 13.24
N PHE A 131 -7.46 -6.26 14.14
CA PHE A 131 -6.82 -5.08 14.72
C PHE A 131 -5.92 -5.51 15.88
N LEU A 132 -4.66 -5.10 15.81
CA LEU A 132 -3.69 -5.27 16.88
C LEU A 132 -3.43 -3.88 17.49
N PRO A 133 -3.75 -3.65 18.77
CA PRO A 133 -3.50 -2.36 19.41
C PRO A 133 -2.06 -1.91 19.20
N PHE A 134 -1.87 -0.62 18.89
CA PHE A 134 -0.57 0.02 18.63
C PHE A 134 0.18 -0.40 17.35
N PHE A 135 -0.19 -1.53 16.74
CA PHE A 135 0.48 -2.07 15.55
C PHE A 135 -0.35 -1.97 14.26
N GLY A 136 -1.62 -1.54 14.35
CA GLY A 136 -2.51 -1.36 13.21
C GLY A 136 -3.43 -2.56 13.01
N ALA A 137 -3.62 -3.02 11.77
CA ALA A 137 -4.33 -4.26 11.50
C ALA A 137 -3.52 -5.24 10.65
N TRP A 138 -3.90 -6.51 10.76
CA TRP A 138 -3.32 -7.60 10.00
C TRP A 138 -4.36 -8.21 9.07
N ILE A 139 -4.00 -8.40 7.81
CA ILE A 139 -4.81 -9.09 6.81
C ILE A 139 -4.01 -10.28 6.28
N THR A 140 -4.66 -11.45 6.23
CA THR A 140 -4.09 -12.62 5.56
C THR A 140 -4.52 -12.64 4.09
N ILE A 141 -3.56 -12.93 3.22
CA ILE A 141 -3.76 -13.00 1.77
C ILE A 141 -3.56 -14.45 1.34
N GLU A 142 -4.52 -15.00 0.62
CA GLU A 142 -4.46 -16.34 0.02
C GLU A 142 -4.33 -16.25 -1.51
N GLY A 143 -3.47 -17.09 -2.11
CA GLY A 143 -3.37 -17.24 -3.56
C GLY A 143 -1.96 -17.09 -4.12
N GLU A 144 -1.89 -16.92 -5.45
CA GLU A 144 -0.66 -16.81 -6.24
C GLU A 144 0.19 -15.58 -5.89
N GLN A 145 1.46 -15.62 -6.29
CA GLN A 145 2.37 -14.49 -6.12
C GLN A 145 1.90 -13.28 -6.95
N ARG A 146 1.67 -12.16 -6.25
CA ARG A 146 1.23 -10.90 -6.86
C ARG A 146 2.39 -10.20 -7.52
N SER A 147 2.17 -9.52 -8.64
CA SER A 147 3.18 -8.61 -9.19
C SER A 147 3.45 -7.42 -8.25
N VAL A 148 4.63 -6.83 -8.34
CA VAL A 148 5.00 -5.63 -7.56
C VAL A 148 4.04 -4.47 -7.82
N ALA A 149 3.56 -4.32 -9.06
CA ALA A 149 2.58 -3.29 -9.39
C ALA A 149 1.24 -3.53 -8.69
N GLN A 150 0.75 -4.76 -8.64
CA GLN A 150 -0.47 -5.11 -7.90
C GLN A 150 -0.31 -4.85 -6.40
N GLU A 151 0.85 -5.22 -5.84
CA GLU A 151 1.16 -4.95 -4.43
C GLU A 151 1.15 -3.45 -4.14
N ALA A 152 1.84 -2.64 -4.95
CA ALA A 152 1.87 -1.18 -4.82
C ALA A 152 0.48 -0.53 -4.96
N VAL A 153 -0.33 -0.97 -5.92
CA VAL A 153 -1.70 -0.46 -6.10
C VAL A 153 -2.59 -0.83 -4.91
N SER A 154 -2.47 -2.05 -4.38
CA SER A 154 -3.20 -2.45 -3.17
C SER A 154 -2.71 -1.70 -1.92
N ALA A 155 -1.41 -1.43 -1.81
CA ALA A 155 -0.81 -0.69 -0.71
C ALA A 155 -1.20 0.78 -0.74
N LEU A 156 -1.35 1.41 -1.91
CA LEU A 156 -1.79 2.80 -1.99
C LEU A 156 -3.29 2.98 -1.69
N ALA A 157 -4.08 1.91 -1.85
CA ALA A 157 -5.52 1.96 -1.66
C ALA A 157 -5.93 2.28 -0.21
N GLY A 158 -5.18 1.79 0.78
CA GLY A 158 -5.43 2.07 2.19
C GLY A 158 -5.23 3.55 2.53
N PRO A 159 -4.05 4.13 2.27
CA PRO A 159 -3.80 5.56 2.44
C PRO A 159 -4.80 6.46 1.71
N ILE A 160 -5.24 6.10 0.49
CA ILE A 160 -6.26 6.88 -0.22
C ILE A 160 -7.62 6.79 0.48
N ALA A 161 -8.06 5.60 0.90
CA ALA A 161 -9.32 5.44 1.63
C ALA A 161 -9.27 6.16 2.98
N GLY A 162 -8.17 6.01 3.71
CA GLY A 162 -7.92 6.70 4.98
C GLY A 162 -7.86 8.21 4.83
N LEU A 163 -7.24 8.74 3.76
CA LEU A 163 -7.24 10.17 3.41
C LEU A 163 -8.68 10.67 3.25
N LEU A 164 -9.49 9.97 2.46
CA LEU A 164 -10.89 10.35 2.24
C LEU A 164 -11.70 10.29 3.55
N GLY A 165 -11.45 9.29 4.40
CA GLY A 165 -12.05 9.19 5.72
C GLY A 165 -11.66 10.36 6.62
N ALA A 166 -10.37 10.70 6.69
CA ALA A 166 -9.87 11.83 7.48
C ALA A 166 -10.42 13.17 6.97
N ALA A 167 -10.48 13.38 5.65
CA ALA A 167 -11.06 14.58 5.04
C ALA A 167 -12.57 14.71 5.32
N ALA A 168 -13.32 13.61 5.33
CA ALA A 168 -14.72 13.62 5.71
C ALA A 168 -14.90 14.00 7.19
N VAL A 169 -14.10 13.41 8.09
CA VAL A 169 -14.10 13.76 9.51
C VAL A 169 -13.72 15.22 9.73
N PHE A 170 -12.74 15.74 8.97
CA PHE A 170 -12.34 17.14 9.02
C PHE A 170 -13.48 18.06 8.63
N GLY A 171 -14.14 17.80 7.48
CA GLY A 171 -15.27 18.62 7.02
C GLY A 171 -16.43 18.65 8.00
N VAL A 172 -16.74 17.52 8.64
CA VAL A 172 -17.75 17.49 9.73
C VAL A 172 -17.25 18.28 10.93
N GLY A 173 -15.99 18.10 11.33
CA GLY A 173 -15.36 18.82 12.44
C GLY A 173 -15.41 20.34 12.28
N GLU A 174 -15.14 20.87 11.09
CA GLU A 174 -15.28 22.29 10.77
C GLU A 174 -16.74 22.75 10.85
N SER A 175 -17.67 21.96 10.31
CA SER A 175 -19.09 22.34 10.27
C SER A 175 -19.77 22.45 11.63
N VAL A 176 -19.25 21.72 12.63
CA VAL A 176 -19.81 21.69 14.00
C VAL A 176 -18.84 22.24 15.05
N ASP A 177 -17.76 22.89 14.60
CA ASP A 177 -16.70 23.47 15.42
C ASP A 177 -16.18 22.53 16.53
N SER A 178 -15.85 21.30 16.15
CA SER A 178 -15.43 20.26 17.09
C SER A 178 -13.93 19.99 17.04
N ASP A 179 -13.22 20.42 18.09
CA ASP A 179 -11.79 20.13 18.28
C ASP A 179 -11.49 18.63 18.34
N LEU A 180 -12.43 17.81 18.85
CA LEU A 180 -12.28 16.36 18.86
C LEU A 180 -12.21 15.80 17.43
N LEU A 181 -13.10 16.26 16.54
CA LEU A 181 -13.14 15.80 15.16
C LEU A 181 -11.96 16.36 14.36
N ARG A 182 -11.56 17.62 14.59
CA ARG A 182 -10.34 18.19 14.00
C ARG A 182 -9.10 17.40 14.42
N ALA A 183 -8.96 17.09 15.72
CA ALA A 183 -7.88 16.26 16.22
C ALA A 183 -7.90 14.84 15.62
N LEU A 184 -9.08 14.22 15.48
CA LEU A 184 -9.21 12.92 14.81
C LEU A 184 -8.81 12.98 13.34
N ALA A 185 -9.20 14.03 12.62
CA ALA A 185 -8.80 14.24 11.24
C ALA A 185 -7.28 14.43 11.12
N PHE A 186 -6.70 15.29 11.96
CA PHE A 186 -5.25 15.47 12.06
C PHE A 186 -4.53 14.14 12.25
N THR A 187 -4.94 13.35 13.25
CA THR A 187 -4.36 12.03 13.51
C THR A 187 -4.61 11.06 12.36
N GLY A 188 -5.76 11.14 11.69
CA GLY A 188 -6.05 10.36 10.48
C GLY A 188 -5.08 10.67 9.34
N PHE A 189 -4.85 11.95 9.03
CA PHE A 189 -3.86 12.35 8.02
C PHE A 189 -2.44 11.91 8.40
N LEU A 190 -2.06 12.12 9.67
CA LEU A 190 -0.76 11.69 10.20
C LEU A 190 -0.57 10.17 10.08
N MET A 191 -1.58 9.37 10.42
CA MET A 191 -1.54 7.91 10.31
C MET A 191 -1.36 7.47 8.85
N ASN A 192 -2.02 8.12 7.89
CA ASN A 192 -1.82 7.82 6.47
C ASN A 192 -0.42 8.22 6.00
N LEU A 193 0.11 9.39 6.43
CA LEU A 193 1.48 9.81 6.12
C LEU A 193 2.52 8.83 6.68
N PHE A 194 2.31 8.39 7.92
CA PHE A 194 3.15 7.39 8.55
C PHE A 194 3.16 6.09 7.72
N ASN A 195 2.00 5.58 7.32
CA ASN A 195 1.92 4.40 6.46
C ASN A 195 2.53 4.62 5.07
N LEU A 196 2.55 5.85 4.56
CA LEU A 196 3.20 6.20 3.30
C LEU A 196 4.72 6.30 3.42
N LEU A 197 5.33 6.20 4.59
CA LEU A 197 6.80 6.17 4.69
C LEU A 197 7.38 5.02 3.84
N PRO A 198 8.46 5.26 3.06
CA PRO A 198 9.02 4.27 2.15
C PRO A 198 9.84 3.16 2.84
N ALA A 199 9.36 2.64 3.97
CA ALA A 199 9.98 1.60 4.76
C ALA A 199 9.01 0.42 4.95
N LEU A 200 9.49 -0.82 4.82
CA LEU A 200 8.67 -1.99 5.17
C LEU A 200 8.53 -2.07 6.71
N PRO A 201 7.43 -2.62 7.25
CA PRO A 201 6.28 -3.24 6.58
C PRO A 201 5.19 -2.27 6.09
N LEU A 202 5.44 -0.95 6.18
CA LEU A 202 4.46 0.09 5.84
C LEU A 202 4.11 0.08 4.35
N ASP A 203 2.97 0.68 4.01
CA ASP A 203 2.45 0.72 2.64
C ASP A 203 3.38 1.41 1.67
N GLY A 204 3.99 2.51 2.09
CA GLY A 204 4.99 3.23 1.29
C GLY A 204 6.19 2.35 0.95
N GLY A 205 6.58 1.44 1.84
CA GLY A 205 7.58 0.41 1.56
C GLY A 205 7.14 -0.52 0.43
N ARG A 206 5.88 -0.95 0.40
CA ARG A 206 5.36 -1.79 -0.70
C ARG A 206 5.30 -1.03 -2.02
N VAL A 207 4.92 0.26 -1.98
CA VAL A 207 4.92 1.15 -3.15
C VAL A 207 6.33 1.39 -3.69
N ALA A 208 7.31 1.60 -2.80
CA ALA A 208 8.71 1.83 -3.16
C ALA A 208 9.30 0.70 -4.03
N GLY A 209 8.86 -0.55 -3.81
CA GLY A 209 9.26 -1.69 -4.66
C GLY A 209 8.91 -1.51 -6.14
N ALA A 210 7.74 -0.92 -6.46
CA ALA A 210 7.32 -0.66 -7.84
C ALA A 210 8.07 0.50 -8.49
N LEU A 211 8.48 1.46 -7.67
CA LEU A 211 9.16 2.67 -8.11
C LEU A 211 10.65 2.41 -8.34
N HIS A 212 11.38 2.12 -7.26
CA HIS A 212 12.80 1.80 -7.34
C HIS A 212 13.30 1.24 -5.99
N PRO A 213 14.05 0.11 -5.96
CA PRO A 213 14.54 -0.48 -4.72
C PRO A 213 15.38 0.46 -3.83
N ALA A 214 16.06 1.44 -4.41
CA ALA A 214 16.86 2.40 -3.62
C ALA A 214 16.00 3.32 -2.73
N ILE A 215 14.71 3.48 -3.05
CA ILE A 215 13.79 4.28 -2.24
C ILE A 215 13.65 3.69 -0.83
N TRP A 216 13.80 2.37 -0.65
CA TRP A 216 13.81 1.74 0.66
C TRP A 216 14.97 2.21 1.54
N LEU A 217 16.14 2.51 0.95
CA LEU A 217 17.29 3.03 1.71
C LEU A 217 16.99 4.43 2.25
N GLY A 218 16.36 5.28 1.44
CA GLY A 218 15.88 6.59 1.87
C GLY A 218 14.80 6.51 2.94
N GLY A 219 13.88 5.55 2.83
CA GLY A 219 12.87 5.29 3.85
C GLY A 219 13.46 4.81 5.17
N MET A 220 14.46 3.93 5.11
CA MET A 220 15.19 3.46 6.30
C MET A 220 15.95 4.60 6.97
N ALA A 221 16.63 5.45 6.21
CA ALA A 221 17.32 6.63 6.75
C ALA A 221 16.33 7.60 7.42
N THR A 222 15.18 7.84 6.78
CA THR A 222 14.09 8.65 7.38
C THR A 222 13.61 8.04 8.70
N ALA A 223 13.36 6.73 8.73
CA ALA A 223 12.92 6.05 9.95
C ALA A 223 13.96 6.11 11.08
N VAL A 224 15.27 6.06 10.76
CA VAL A 224 16.35 6.25 11.74
C VAL A 224 16.33 7.67 12.30
N GLY A 225 16.23 8.68 11.42
CA GLY A 225 16.15 10.08 11.83
C GLY A 225 14.95 10.33 12.76
N LEU A 226 13.78 9.78 12.42
CA LEU A 226 12.57 9.87 13.24
C LEU A 226 12.73 9.14 14.58
N LEU A 227 13.38 7.97 14.63
CA LEU A 227 13.65 7.28 15.89
C LEU A 227 14.55 8.11 16.81
N ILE A 228 15.59 8.76 16.26
CA ILE A 228 16.51 9.60 17.05
C ILE A 228 15.76 10.83 17.58
N TRP A 229 14.95 11.46 16.74
CA TRP A 229 14.21 12.66 17.13
C TRP A 229 13.06 12.37 18.11
N HIS A 230 12.34 11.26 17.90
CA HIS A 230 11.22 10.87 18.73
C HIS A 230 11.23 9.36 19.01
N PRO A 231 12.00 8.92 20.03
CA PRO A 231 12.14 7.50 20.34
C PRO A 231 10.79 6.84 20.60
N SER A 232 10.40 5.92 19.71
CA SER A 232 9.15 5.18 19.83
C SER A 232 9.35 3.69 19.56
N PRO A 233 8.65 2.80 20.29
CA PRO A 233 8.67 1.37 20.01
C PRO A 233 8.26 1.03 18.58
N VAL A 234 7.38 1.84 17.98
CA VAL A 234 6.90 1.67 16.62
C VAL A 234 8.03 1.89 15.60
N PHE A 235 8.80 2.98 15.71
CA PHE A 235 9.93 3.22 14.82
C PHE A 235 11.02 2.15 14.98
N PHE A 236 11.28 1.71 16.22
CA PHE A 236 12.20 0.61 16.46
C PHE A 236 11.76 -0.68 15.73
N PHE A 237 10.47 -1.04 15.83
CA PHE A 237 9.92 -2.19 15.12
C PHE A 237 10.02 -2.05 13.59
N VAL A 238 9.68 -0.87 13.04
CA VAL A 238 9.82 -0.57 11.61
C VAL A 238 11.27 -0.73 11.15
N LEU A 239 12.25 -0.27 11.93
CA LEU A 239 13.66 -0.40 11.60
C LEU A 239 14.15 -1.85 11.65
N VAL A 240 13.77 -2.61 12.68
CA VAL A 240 14.19 -4.01 12.82
C VAL A 240 13.54 -4.87 11.74
N TYR A 241 12.21 -4.90 11.67
CA TYR A 241 11.50 -5.72 10.70
C TYR A 241 11.72 -5.23 9.27
N GLY A 242 11.59 -3.92 9.06
CA GLY A 242 11.82 -3.28 7.77
C GLY A 242 13.25 -3.43 7.28
N GLY A 243 14.24 -3.33 8.17
CA GLY A 243 15.64 -3.53 7.83
C GLY A 243 15.92 -4.94 7.35
N ILE A 244 15.41 -5.95 8.07
CA ILE A 244 15.56 -7.36 7.69
C ILE A 244 14.91 -7.65 6.34
N GLU A 245 13.66 -7.23 6.15
CA GLU A 245 12.92 -7.50 4.91
C GLU A 245 13.47 -6.70 3.73
N THR A 246 13.85 -5.44 3.93
CA THR A 246 14.52 -4.62 2.91
C THR A 246 15.84 -5.26 2.50
N TRP A 247 16.65 -5.72 3.46
CA TRP A 247 17.91 -6.40 3.17
C TRP A 247 17.70 -7.71 2.40
N ARG A 248 16.67 -8.49 2.77
CA ARG A 248 16.30 -9.72 2.06
C ARG A 248 15.92 -9.43 0.60
N ARG A 249 15.05 -8.46 0.36
CA ARG A 249 14.65 -8.05 -1.00
C ARG A 249 15.81 -7.44 -1.79
N TRP A 250 16.65 -6.63 -1.14
CA TRP A 250 17.81 -6.01 -1.76
C TRP A 250 18.87 -7.03 -2.18
N ARG A 251 19.15 -8.05 -1.36
CA ARG A 251 20.05 -9.14 -1.77
C ARG A 251 19.42 -10.02 -2.86
N GLY A 252 18.11 -10.26 -2.76
CA GLY A 252 17.35 -11.02 -3.75
C GLY A 252 17.34 -10.38 -5.14
N ARG A 253 17.47 -9.05 -5.27
CA ARG A 253 17.37 -8.34 -6.57
C ARG A 253 18.32 -8.82 -7.67
N LYS A 254 19.44 -9.45 -7.31
CA LYS A 254 20.44 -9.96 -8.26
C LYS A 254 20.12 -11.37 -8.79
N SER A 255 19.11 -12.05 -8.24
CA SER A 255 18.61 -13.30 -8.82
C SER A 255 17.66 -12.98 -9.98
N GLY A 256 17.76 -13.72 -11.09
CA GLY A 256 16.98 -13.44 -12.31
C GLY A 256 15.46 -13.36 -12.10
N GLN A 257 14.92 -14.13 -11.15
CA GLN A 257 13.50 -14.10 -10.76
C GLN A 257 13.09 -12.78 -10.08
N ALA A 258 13.96 -12.16 -9.28
CA ALA A 258 13.64 -10.90 -8.61
C ALA A 258 13.67 -9.70 -9.58
N ALA A 259 14.53 -9.74 -10.60
CA ALA A 259 14.57 -8.73 -11.65
C ALA A 259 13.27 -8.72 -12.49
N GLN A 260 12.72 -9.90 -12.78
CA GLN A 260 11.41 -10.03 -13.44
C GLN A 260 10.27 -9.56 -12.53
N TYR A 261 10.29 -9.91 -11.24
CA TYR A 261 9.31 -9.45 -10.26
C TYR A 261 9.25 -7.91 -10.14
N LEU A 262 10.41 -7.25 -10.12
CA LEU A 262 10.54 -5.79 -10.05
C LEU A 262 10.32 -5.08 -11.40
N SER A 263 10.10 -5.82 -12.49
CA SER A 263 9.83 -5.23 -13.79
C SER A 263 8.41 -4.65 -13.83
N VAL A 264 8.31 -3.33 -14.01
CA VAL A 264 7.04 -2.60 -14.09
C VAL A 264 7.09 -1.73 -15.34
N ALA A 265 6.02 -1.76 -16.14
CA ALA A 265 5.91 -0.92 -17.33
C ALA A 265 6.09 0.57 -16.96
N PRO A 266 6.85 1.37 -17.73
CA PRO A 266 7.15 2.76 -17.38
C PRO A 266 5.90 3.62 -17.14
N SER A 267 4.84 3.42 -17.93
CA SER A 267 3.57 4.14 -17.77
C SER A 267 2.88 3.83 -16.44
N VAL A 268 2.90 2.56 -16.00
CA VAL A 268 2.33 2.12 -14.73
C VAL A 268 3.16 2.67 -13.57
N ARG A 269 4.49 2.66 -13.69
CA ARG A 269 5.38 3.26 -12.69
C ARG A 269 5.08 4.74 -12.47
N TRP A 270 4.91 5.52 -13.54
CA TRP A 270 4.56 6.94 -13.42
C TRP A 270 3.19 7.18 -12.81
N GLN A 271 2.20 6.34 -13.11
CA GLN A 271 0.88 6.43 -12.48
C GLN A 271 0.95 6.14 -10.97
N ILE A 272 1.69 5.11 -10.57
CA ILE A 272 1.92 4.79 -9.15
C ILE A 272 2.66 5.93 -8.46
N ALA A 273 3.72 6.46 -9.07
CA ALA A 273 4.50 7.56 -8.53
C ALA A 273 3.64 8.82 -8.34
N GLY A 274 2.88 9.20 -9.38
CA GLY A 274 1.99 10.36 -9.33
C GLY A 274 0.91 10.22 -8.26
N ALA A 275 0.27 9.05 -8.16
CA ALA A 275 -0.73 8.80 -7.14
C ALA A 275 -0.14 8.81 -5.72
N TYR A 276 1.07 8.25 -5.54
CA TYR A 276 1.78 8.26 -4.26
C TYR A 276 2.13 9.69 -3.82
N VAL A 277 2.78 10.48 -4.69
CA VAL A 277 3.13 11.88 -4.39
C VAL A 277 1.90 12.73 -4.12
N LEU A 278 0.83 12.56 -4.92
CA LEU A 278 -0.43 13.27 -4.71
C LEU A 278 -1.03 12.92 -3.34
N THR A 279 -1.06 11.64 -2.97
CA THR A 279 -1.62 11.21 -1.69
C THR A 279 -0.81 11.79 -0.52
N VAL A 280 0.52 11.76 -0.60
CA VAL A 280 1.41 12.39 0.41
C VAL A 280 1.12 13.89 0.51
N ALA A 281 1.07 14.60 -0.62
CA ALA A 281 0.84 16.05 -0.64
C ALA A 281 -0.52 16.43 -0.04
N VAL A 282 -1.60 15.74 -0.41
CA VAL A 282 -2.94 16.02 0.12
C VAL A 282 -3.03 15.66 1.61
N CYS A 283 -2.38 14.59 2.06
CA CYS A 283 -2.30 14.28 3.48
C CYS A 283 -1.55 15.37 4.27
N LEU A 284 -0.43 15.90 3.74
CA LEU A 284 0.31 16.98 4.40
C LEU A 284 -0.53 18.25 4.52
N ILE A 285 -1.21 18.65 3.43
CA ILE A 285 -2.10 19.81 3.41
C ILE A 285 -3.27 19.60 4.39
N GLY A 286 -3.89 18.42 4.38
CA GLY A 286 -4.99 18.10 5.29
C GLY A 286 -4.56 18.07 6.75
N MET A 287 -3.36 17.55 7.03
CA MET A 287 -2.78 17.54 8.38
C MET A 287 -2.52 18.96 8.88
N ASP A 288 -1.96 19.83 8.05
CA ASP A 288 -1.75 21.25 8.39
C ASP A 288 -3.09 21.96 8.65
N ALA A 289 -4.07 21.78 7.76
CA ALA A 289 -5.40 22.37 7.89
C ALA A 289 -6.19 21.89 9.12
N ALA A 290 -6.00 20.63 9.52
CA ALA A 290 -6.66 20.05 10.70
C ALA A 290 -5.93 20.32 12.02
N TYR A 291 -4.80 21.04 11.98
CA TYR A 291 -4.01 21.33 13.17
C TYR A 291 -4.82 22.19 14.15
N VAL A 292 -4.96 21.69 15.39
CA VAL A 292 -5.61 22.42 16.48
C VAL A 292 -4.51 23.07 17.33
N PRO A 293 -4.35 24.41 17.30
CA PRO A 293 -3.38 25.09 18.15
C PRO A 293 -3.78 24.89 19.61
N ARG A 294 -2.88 24.36 20.43
CA ARG A 294 -3.06 24.40 21.88
C ARG A 294 -2.41 25.67 22.41
N THR A 295 -3.23 26.60 22.88
CA THR A 295 -2.77 27.61 23.84
C THR A 295 -2.63 26.90 25.18
N PHE A 296 -1.41 26.48 25.50
CA PHE A 296 -1.04 26.10 26.86
C PHE A 296 -0.71 27.35 27.67
#